data_AF-A0A316RX25-F1
#
_entry.id   AF-A0A316RX25-F1
#
_cell.length_a   1.000
_cell.length_b   1.000
_cell.length_c   1.000
_cell.angle_alpha   90.00
_cell.angle_beta   90.00
_cell.angle_gamma   90.00
#
_symmetry.space_group_name_H-M   'P 1'
#
loop_
_entity.id
_entity.type
_entity.pdbx_description
1 polymer ?
#
loop_
_entity_poly.entity_id
_entity_poly.type
_entity_poly.pdbx_seq_one_letter_code
_entity_poly.pdbx_strand_id
1 'polypeptide(L)'
;MRNDERYRQKPMSNQLEIFGLGADGEQDFREARKWIDENPGSWSFMVEQAMRLNRKGYVSVNYLVSMVRNELHVGCKNGIAPSLARIMEARYPQLRDAFNKHRSKSDGFRDE
;
A
#
# COMPACT_ATOMS: atom_id res chain seq x y z
N MET A 1 -40.65 0.34 31.21
CA MET A 1 -40.37 -0.13 29.83
C MET A 1 -40.77 0.98 28.90
N ARG A 2 -39.93 1.59 28.06
CA ARG A 2 -39.04 0.99 27.05
C ARG A 2 -38.09 2.14 26.62
N ASN A 3 -36.77 2.00 26.83
CA ASN A 3 -35.81 3.02 26.39
C ASN A 3 -35.38 2.72 24.95
N ASP A 4 -35.59 3.70 24.07
CA ASP A 4 -35.27 3.72 22.63
C ASP A 4 -33.81 3.30 22.35
N GLU A 5 -33.63 2.39 21.39
CA GLU A 5 -32.35 1.88 20.86
C GLU A 5 -31.55 2.91 20.01
N ARG A 6 -31.66 4.22 20.29
CA ARG A 6 -31.04 5.28 19.46
C ARG A 6 -29.68 5.76 19.91
N TYR A 7 -29.05 5.05 20.85
CA TYR A 7 -27.66 5.29 21.24
C TYR A 7 -26.89 3.96 21.22
N ARG A 8 -26.69 3.39 20.04
CA ARG A 8 -25.50 2.56 19.81
C ARG A 8 -24.30 3.49 19.86
N GLN A 9 -23.72 3.66 21.05
CA GLN A 9 -22.37 4.18 21.17
C GLN A 9 -21.49 3.31 20.28
N LYS A 10 -20.92 3.90 19.22
CA LYS A 10 -19.84 3.24 18.48
C LYS A 10 -18.79 2.88 19.53
N PRO A 11 -18.30 1.63 19.59
CA PRO A 11 -17.22 1.31 20.51
C PRO A 11 -16.09 2.30 20.22
N MET A 12 -15.73 3.11 21.22
CA MET A 12 -14.49 3.87 21.17
C MET A 12 -13.39 2.83 21.07
N SER A 13 -12.85 2.67 19.86
CA SER A 13 -11.66 1.86 19.66
C SER A 13 -10.53 2.54 20.41
N ASN A 14 -10.32 2.11 21.64
CA ASN A 14 -9.15 2.43 22.47
C ASN A 14 -7.92 1.67 21.99
N GLN A 15 -7.75 1.48 20.67
CA GLN A 15 -6.49 0.99 20.15
C GLN A 15 -5.63 2.20 19.80
N LEU A 16 -4.72 2.48 20.73
CA LEU A 16 -3.39 2.98 20.43
C LEU A 16 -2.72 2.01 19.43
N GLU A 17 -3.19 1.98 18.18
CA GLU A 17 -2.51 1.23 17.13
C GLU A 17 -1.23 1.98 16.81
N ILE A 18 -0.10 1.32 17.08
CA ILE A 18 1.22 1.81 16.68
C ILE A 18 1.15 2.02 15.17
N PHE A 19 1.40 3.25 14.74
CA PHE A 19 1.36 3.64 13.33
C PHE A 19 2.28 2.70 12.54
N GLY A 20 1.70 1.87 11.67
CA GLY A 20 2.43 0.86 10.94
C GLY A 20 2.35 -0.59 11.44
N LEU A 21 1.62 -0.88 12.52
CA LEU A 21 1.41 -2.22 13.06
C LEU A 21 -0.08 -2.51 13.37
N GLY A 22 -0.99 -1.69 12.86
CA GLY A 22 -2.43 -1.89 12.99
C GLY A 22 -2.96 -2.99 12.06
N ALA A 23 -4.10 -3.58 12.43
CA ALA A 23 -4.75 -4.65 11.65
C ALA A 23 -5.06 -4.22 10.19
N ASP A 24 -5.33 -2.93 10.00
CA ASP A 24 -5.56 -2.32 8.70
C ASP A 24 -4.33 -2.41 7.77
N GLY A 25 -3.11 -2.23 8.32
CA GLY A 25 -1.89 -2.27 7.53
C GLY A 25 -1.53 -3.69 7.08
N GLU A 26 -1.84 -4.69 7.90
CA GLU A 26 -1.66 -6.10 7.53
C GLU A 26 -2.65 -6.50 6.43
N GLN A 27 -3.90 -6.05 6.53
CA GLN A 27 -4.89 -6.26 5.48
C GLN A 27 -4.45 -5.63 4.15
N ASP A 28 -3.96 -4.39 4.17
CA ASP A 28 -3.46 -3.72 2.96
C ASP A 28 -2.27 -4.48 2.33
N PHE A 29 -1.40 -5.09 3.13
CA PHE A 29 -0.31 -5.95 2.64
C PHE A 29 -0.83 -7.24 1.99
N ARG A 30 -1.81 -7.90 2.61
CA ARG A 30 -2.44 -9.10 2.01
C ARG A 30 -3.16 -8.75 0.70
N GLU A 31 -3.89 -7.65 0.66
CA GLU A 31 -4.55 -7.15 -0.55
C GLU A 31 -3.51 -6.80 -1.64
N ALA A 32 -2.40 -6.15 -1.29
CA ALA A 32 -1.32 -5.86 -2.21
C ALA A 32 -0.69 -7.13 -2.78
N ARG A 33 -0.43 -8.14 -1.93
CA ARG A 33 0.16 -9.41 -2.36
C ARG A 33 -0.78 -10.15 -3.31
N LYS A 34 -2.06 -10.25 -2.95
CA LYS A 34 -3.08 -10.85 -3.81
C LYS A 34 -3.15 -10.13 -5.16
N TRP A 35 -3.13 -8.81 -5.18
CA TRP A 35 -3.14 -8.04 -6.42
C TRP A 35 -1.92 -8.34 -7.31
N ILE A 36 -0.72 -8.47 -6.72
CA ILE A 36 0.50 -8.85 -7.43
C ILE A 36 0.36 -10.24 -8.07
N ASP A 37 -0.15 -11.21 -7.30
CA ASP A 37 -0.30 -12.59 -7.75
C ASP A 37 -1.36 -12.71 -8.87
N GLU A 38 -2.43 -11.92 -8.81
CA GLU A 38 -3.46 -11.83 -9.85
C GLU A 38 -3.01 -11.04 -11.09
N ASN A 39 -2.04 -10.12 -10.95
CA ASN A 39 -1.61 -9.20 -12.01
C ASN A 39 -0.08 -9.18 -12.21
N PRO A 40 0.57 -10.32 -12.52
CA PRO A 40 2.04 -10.41 -12.60
C PRO A 40 2.64 -9.52 -13.70
N GLY A 41 1.96 -9.35 -14.83
CA GLY A 41 2.39 -8.46 -15.91
C GLY A 41 2.35 -6.98 -15.49
N SER A 42 1.27 -6.55 -14.86
CA SER A 42 1.12 -5.17 -14.35
C SER A 42 2.11 -4.88 -13.24
N TRP A 43 2.38 -5.85 -12.37
CA TRP A 43 3.44 -5.74 -11.37
C TRP A 43 4.81 -5.57 -12.00
N SER A 44 5.16 -6.40 -12.99
CA SER A 44 6.45 -6.33 -13.68
C SER A 44 6.65 -4.97 -14.37
N PHE A 45 5.62 -4.50 -15.09
CA PHE A 45 5.62 -3.16 -15.68
C PHE A 45 5.81 -2.06 -14.62
N MET A 46 5.10 -2.16 -13.48
CA MET A 46 5.22 -1.19 -12.40
C MET A 46 6.65 -1.12 -11.86
N VAL A 47 7.30 -2.27 -11.66
CA VAL A 47 8.70 -2.36 -11.21
C VAL A 47 9.66 -1.75 -12.24
N GLU A 48 9.48 -2.03 -13.54
CA GLU A 48 10.30 -1.44 -14.60
C GLU A 48 10.21 0.09 -14.61
N GLN A 49 9.00 0.64 -14.46
CA GLN A 49 8.81 2.08 -14.36
C GLN A 49 9.45 2.66 -13.08
N ALA A 50 9.35 1.95 -11.95
CA ALA A 50 10.02 2.36 -10.71
C ALA A 50 11.54 2.43 -10.90
N MET A 51 12.16 1.41 -11.51
CA MET A 51 13.59 1.37 -11.81
C MET A 51 14.01 2.51 -12.74
N ARG A 52 13.21 2.79 -13.77
CA ARG A 52 13.46 3.88 -14.71
C ARG A 52 13.41 5.24 -14.03
N LEU A 53 12.42 5.46 -13.17
CA LEU A 53 12.25 6.72 -12.44
C LEU A 53 13.27 6.92 -11.32
N ASN A 54 13.70 5.84 -10.67
CA ASN A 54 14.71 5.89 -9.61
C ASN A 54 16.04 6.51 -10.09
N ARG A 55 16.39 6.34 -11.37
CA ARG A 55 17.58 7.00 -11.97
C ARG A 55 17.52 8.54 -11.91
N LYS A 56 16.34 9.12 -11.76
CA LYS A 56 16.11 10.57 -11.60
C LYS A 56 16.02 11.00 -10.13
N GLY A 57 16.16 10.07 -9.18
CA GLY A 57 16.24 10.34 -7.75
C GLY A 57 14.91 10.33 -6.98
N TYR A 58 13.79 10.01 -7.62
CA TYR A 58 12.49 9.98 -6.93
C TYR A 58 11.47 9.04 -7.60
N VAL A 59 10.77 8.25 -6.78
CA VAL A 59 9.65 7.41 -7.22
C VAL A 59 8.40 7.66 -6.37
N SER A 60 7.30 8.04 -7.03
CA SER A 60 5.97 8.14 -6.41
C SER A 60 5.17 6.87 -6.69
N VAL A 61 4.80 6.13 -5.65
CA VAL A 61 3.99 4.92 -5.83
C VAL A 61 2.58 5.22 -6.35
N ASN A 62 2.00 6.36 -5.97
CA ASN A 62 0.70 6.79 -6.51
C ASN A 62 0.79 7.10 -8.01
N TYR A 63 1.94 7.62 -8.46
CA TYR A 63 2.18 7.82 -9.89
C TYR A 63 2.33 6.49 -10.63
N LEU A 64 3.04 5.51 -10.06
CA LEU A 64 3.13 4.16 -10.61
C LEU A 64 1.75 3.48 -10.72
N VAL A 65 0.92 3.57 -9.69
CA VAL A 65 -0.46 3.07 -9.70
C VAL A 65 -1.29 3.74 -10.78
N SER A 66 -1.13 5.05 -10.96
CA SER A 66 -1.83 5.80 -12.01
C SER A 66 -1.37 5.37 -13.41
N MET A 67 -0.08 5.14 -13.62
CA MET A 67 0.45 4.60 -14.88
C MET A 67 -0.12 3.22 -15.19
N VAL A 68 -0.16 2.29 -14.23
CA VAL A 68 -0.76 0.96 -14.45
C VAL A 68 -2.23 1.07 -14.85
N ARG A 69 -3.01 1.93 -14.18
CA ARG A 69 -4.43 2.13 -14.52
C ARG A 69 -4.62 2.73 -15.92
N ASN A 70 -3.77 3.68 -16.29
CA ASN A 70 -3.93 4.43 -17.53
C ASN A 70 -3.36 3.69 -18.74
N GLU A 71 -2.21 3.04 -18.59
CA GLU A 71 -1.48 2.39 -19.69
C GLU A 71 -1.91 0.94 -19.90
N LEU A 72 -2.22 0.22 -18.81
CA LEU A 72 -2.59 -1.20 -18.88
C LEU A 72 -4.09 -1.44 -18.66
N HIS A 73 -4.86 -0.40 -18.31
CA HIS A 73 -6.29 -0.50 -17.98
C HIS A 73 -6.60 -1.51 -16.85
N VAL A 74 -5.64 -1.74 -15.96
CA VAL A 74 -5.78 -2.65 -14.82
C VAL A 74 -6.16 -1.87 -13.56
N GLY A 75 -7.23 -2.30 -12.90
CA GLY A 75 -7.64 -1.76 -11.61
C GLY A 75 -6.61 -2.06 -10.53
N CYS A 76 -6.08 -1.01 -9.90
CA CYS A 76 -5.29 -1.10 -8.67
C CYS A 76 -5.95 -0.18 -7.64
N LYS A 77 -6.02 -0.53 -6.36
CA LYS A 77 -6.65 0.31 -5.31
C LYS A 77 -5.64 1.34 -4.79
N ASN A 78 -6.08 2.57 -4.43
CA ASN A 78 -5.15 3.58 -3.87
C ASN A 78 -4.64 3.18 -2.48
N GLY A 79 -5.50 2.53 -1.67
CA GLY A 79 -5.16 2.13 -0.30
C GLY A 79 -3.97 1.17 -0.20
N ILE A 80 -3.75 0.32 -1.21
CA ILE A 80 -2.66 -0.66 -1.21
C ILE A 80 -1.33 -0.09 -1.74
N ALA A 81 -1.30 1.15 -2.24
CA ALA A 81 -0.11 1.74 -2.85
C ALA A 81 1.10 1.79 -1.88
N PRO A 82 0.96 2.16 -0.59
CA PRO A 82 2.08 2.10 0.35
C PRO A 82 2.62 0.68 0.55
N SER A 83 1.76 -0.34 0.58
CA SER A 83 2.17 -1.74 0.71
C SER A 83 2.90 -2.24 -0.53
N LEU A 84 2.44 -1.85 -1.74
CA LEU A 84 3.14 -2.14 -2.98
C LEU A 84 4.56 -1.54 -3.00
N ALA A 85 4.74 -0.31 -2.50
CA ALA A 85 6.05 0.30 -2.38
C ALA A 85 6.99 -0.53 -1.48
N ARG A 86 6.51 -0.96 -0.30
CA ARG A 86 7.33 -1.75 0.63
C ARG A 86 7.68 -3.13 0.10
N ILE A 87 6.73 -3.82 -0.54
CA ILE A 87 7.00 -5.09 -1.22
C ILE A 87 8.06 -4.88 -2.32
N MET A 88 8.00 -3.75 -3.03
CA MET A 88 8.98 -3.43 -4.06
C MET A 88 10.37 -3.18 -3.48
N GLU A 89 10.49 -2.40 -2.40
CA GLU A 89 11.76 -2.17 -1.72
C GLU A 89 12.37 -3.46 -1.14
N ALA A 90 11.53 -4.37 -0.63
CA ALA A 90 11.97 -5.64 -0.08
C ALA A 90 12.48 -6.60 -1.18
N ARG A 91 11.78 -6.70 -2.30
CA ARG A 91 12.13 -7.60 -3.41
C ARG A 91 13.24 -7.08 -4.31
N TYR A 92 13.40 -5.76 -4.42
CA TYR A 92 14.31 -5.12 -5.37
C TYR A 92 15.27 -4.18 -4.65
N PRO A 93 16.50 -4.64 -4.31
CA PRO A 93 17.47 -3.84 -3.55
C PRO A 93 17.82 -2.49 -4.18
N GLN A 94 17.73 -2.37 -5.51
CA GLN A 94 17.99 -1.12 -6.23
C GLN A 94 16.95 -0.02 -5.94
N LEU A 95 15.78 -0.40 -5.44
CA LEU A 95 14.69 0.51 -5.09
C LEU A 95 14.61 0.80 -3.60
N ARG A 96 15.55 0.27 -2.80
CA ARG A 96 15.59 0.52 -1.36
C ARG A 96 15.69 2.02 -1.11
N ASP A 97 14.72 2.55 -0.36
CA ASP A 97 14.59 3.97 -0.03
C ASP A 97 14.33 4.90 -1.25
N ALA A 98 13.93 4.33 -2.40
CA ALA A 98 13.57 5.10 -3.60
C ALA A 98 12.19 5.79 -3.48
N PHE A 99 11.33 5.28 -2.59
CA PHE A 99 9.99 5.81 -2.39
C PHE A 99 9.97 6.83 -1.25
N ASN A 100 9.37 7.99 -1.50
CA ASN A 100 9.27 9.01 -0.47
C ASN A 100 8.17 8.63 0.53
N LYS A 101 8.60 8.08 1.66
CA LYS A 101 7.76 7.67 2.79
C LYS A 101 7.35 8.92 3.59
N HIS A 102 6.47 9.75 3.03
CA HIS A 102 5.70 10.65 3.90
C HIS A 102 4.86 9.76 4.83
N ARG A 103 5.03 9.93 6.16
CA ARG A 103 4.40 9.15 7.24
C ARG A 103 3.12 8.45 6.77
N SER A 104 3.19 7.13 6.57
CA SER A 104 2.07 6.31 6.08
C SER A 104 1.69 5.24 7.10
N LYS A 105 0.38 5.00 7.28
CA LYS A 105 -0.19 4.11 8.33
C LYS A 105 0.34 2.68 8.38
N SER A 106 1.15 2.29 7.40
CA SER A 106 1.66 0.94 7.22
C SER A 106 3.16 0.82 7.56
N ASP A 107 3.80 1.85 8.13
CA ASP A 107 5.28 2.02 8.28
C ASP A 107 6.03 0.93 9.08
N GLY A 108 5.33 0.03 9.79
CA GLY A 108 5.91 -1.03 10.62
C GLY A 108 5.92 -2.41 9.98
N PHE A 109 5.38 -2.59 8.77
CA PHE A 109 5.42 -3.88 8.06
C PHE A 109 6.61 -3.94 7.10
N ARG A 110 7.52 -4.90 7.33
CA ARG A 110 8.57 -5.34 6.40
C ARG A 110 8.23 -6.77 5.96
N ASP A 111 8.36 -7.07 4.67
CA ASP A 111 8.35 -8.46 4.18
C ASP A 111 9.61 -9.12 4.76
N GLU A 112 9.44 -10.11 5.64
CA GLU A 112 10.51 -11.02 6.07
C GLU A 112 10.77 -12.12 5.03
#